data_AF-A0A8X7R1Z4-F1
#
_entry.id   AF-A0A8X7R1Z4-F1
#
_cell.length_a   1.000
_cell.length_b   1.000
_cell.length_c   1.000
_cell.angle_alpha   90.00
_cell.angle_beta   90.00
_cell.angle_gamma   90.00
#
_symmetry.space_group_name_H-M   'P 1'
#
loop_
_entity.id
_entity.type
_entity.pdbx_description
1 polymer ?
#
loop_
_entity_poly.entity_id
_entity_poly.type
_entity_poly.pdbx_seq_one_letter_code
_entity_poly.pdbx_strand_id
1 'polypeptide(L)'
;MAESLEQSLLCTETTNVGDEEKGMIVDKVLISQMGFPLESEEIIREMMEKEKQHLPSDDYIKRLRSGDLDLNVRRTEALNWIWKACEEHHFGPLCVCLSVNYLDRFLSVHDHPNIDKAWTMQLLALACLSLAAKVEETEVPLLIDLQVGDPQFVFEAKSIQRMELLVLNRLEWRLRAITPCSYIRYFLRKMSECDQEPSNTLISRSLKVIASKTKAGIGFLDFRPSEVAAAVALSVSGEMHTVHFENSPLFSLLQKESVKKIGDMIGSDGSGLCSQTPSGVLEVSASCFSFKAHDSSSSSHTHLS
;
A
#
# COMPACT_ATOMS: atom_id res chain seq x y z
N MET A 1 -32.73 -7.08 -35.04
CA MET A 1 -31.26 -6.89 -35.12
C MET A 1 -30.69 -6.02 -33.97
N ALA A 2 -31.43 -5.82 -32.87
CA ALA A 2 -30.93 -5.15 -31.66
C ALA A 2 -31.06 -6.00 -30.38
N GLU A 3 -31.62 -7.22 -30.48
CA GLU A 3 -31.81 -8.12 -29.32
C GLU A 3 -30.73 -9.20 -29.20
N SER A 4 -29.78 -9.30 -30.13
CA SER A 4 -28.73 -10.35 -30.09
C SER A 4 -27.39 -9.88 -29.48
N LEU A 5 -27.32 -8.66 -28.95
CA LEU A 5 -26.10 -8.13 -28.30
C LEU A 5 -26.23 -7.98 -26.77
N GLU A 6 -27.44 -8.07 -26.20
CA GLU A 6 -27.60 -8.01 -24.74
C GLU A 6 -27.33 -9.35 -24.03
N GLN A 7 -27.40 -10.47 -24.75
CA GLN A 7 -27.19 -11.80 -24.15
C GLN A 7 -25.70 -12.20 -24.02
N SER A 8 -24.76 -11.44 -24.60
CA SER A 8 -23.33 -11.75 -24.50
C SER A 8 -22.62 -11.02 -23.34
N LEU A 9 -23.35 -10.26 -22.52
CA LEU A 9 -22.81 -9.45 -21.42
C LEU A 9 -23.41 -9.79 -20.05
N LEU A 10 -24.18 -10.87 -19.96
CA LEU A 10 -24.72 -11.39 -18.69
C LEU A 10 -24.05 -12.72 -18.38
N CYS A 11 -23.39 -12.80 -17.21
CA CYS A 11 -22.96 -14.07 -16.64
C CYS A 11 -24.22 -14.92 -16.36
N THR A 12 -24.47 -15.92 -17.19
CA THR A 12 -25.54 -16.89 -16.94
C THR A 12 -25.03 -17.95 -15.97
N GLU A 13 -25.23 -17.75 -14.67
CA GLU A 13 -25.13 -18.86 -13.72
C GLU A 13 -26.45 -19.65 -13.76
N THR A 14 -26.34 -20.92 -14.17
CA THR A 14 -27.41 -21.89 -14.00
C THR A 14 -27.48 -22.33 -12.54
N THR A 15 -28.54 -21.94 -11.84
CA THR A 15 -28.84 -22.44 -10.50
C THR A 15 -29.36 -23.88 -10.59
N ASN A 16 -28.57 -24.84 -10.14
CA ASN A 16 -29.10 -26.14 -9.73
C ASN A 16 -29.17 -26.14 -8.21
N VAL A 17 -30.40 -26.02 -7.71
CA VAL A 17 -30.73 -26.19 -6.30
C VAL A 17 -30.53 -27.66 -5.94
N GLY A 18 -29.70 -27.89 -4.94
CA GLY A 18 -29.51 -29.18 -4.28
C GLY A 18 -28.76 -28.93 -2.98
N ASP A 19 -29.51 -28.84 -1.88
CA ASP A 19 -28.98 -28.74 -0.52
C ASP A 19 -28.01 -29.89 -0.22
N GLU A 20 -26.82 -29.58 0.28
CA GLU A 20 -26.25 -30.23 1.47
C GLU A 20 -24.98 -29.49 1.94
N GLU A 21 -24.94 -29.28 3.25
CA GLU A 21 -24.00 -28.51 4.05
C GLU A 21 -22.56 -29.04 3.96
N LYS A 22 -21.65 -28.28 3.33
CA LYS A 22 -20.19 -28.41 3.53
C LYS A 22 -19.50 -27.07 3.28
N GLY A 23 -19.03 -26.47 4.37
CA GLY A 23 -18.43 -25.14 4.40
C GLY A 23 -17.18 -24.99 3.52
N MET A 24 -17.15 -23.87 2.80
CA MET A 24 -15.98 -23.02 2.52
C MET A 24 -14.66 -23.72 2.14
N ILE A 25 -14.65 -24.44 1.01
CA ILE A 25 -13.41 -24.78 0.28
C ILE A 25 -13.50 -24.30 -1.20
N VAL A 26 -14.43 -23.40 -1.51
CA VAL A 26 -14.74 -23.02 -2.90
C VAL A 26 -13.87 -21.86 -3.42
N ASP A 27 -13.20 -21.09 -2.56
CA ASP A 27 -12.53 -19.85 -3.00
C ASP A 27 -11.10 -20.02 -3.55
N LYS A 28 -10.35 -21.06 -3.17
CA LYS A 28 -8.95 -21.21 -3.64
C LYS A 28 -8.78 -22.08 -4.89
N VAL A 29 -9.64 -23.06 -5.09
CA VAL A 29 -9.50 -24.03 -6.18
C VAL A 29 -10.06 -23.48 -7.50
N LEU A 30 -11.15 -22.71 -7.45
CA LEU A 30 -11.76 -22.13 -8.65
C LEU A 30 -10.93 -21.01 -9.29
N ILE A 31 -10.23 -20.18 -8.49
CA ILE A 31 -9.35 -19.14 -9.04
C ILE A 31 -8.16 -19.77 -9.79
N SER A 32 -7.65 -20.91 -9.30
CA SER A 32 -6.60 -21.67 -9.98
C SER A 32 -7.08 -22.37 -11.26
N GLN A 33 -8.38 -22.68 -11.38
CA GLN A 33 -8.95 -23.39 -12.52
C GLN A 33 -9.51 -22.46 -13.62
N MET A 34 -9.71 -21.18 -13.34
CA MET A 34 -10.23 -20.20 -14.31
C MET A 34 -9.20 -19.64 -15.30
N GLY A 35 -7.96 -20.16 -15.32
CA GLY A 35 -7.00 -19.83 -16.39
C GLY A 35 -6.63 -18.33 -16.49
N PHE A 36 -6.83 -17.55 -15.42
CA PHE A 36 -6.26 -16.21 -15.36
C PHE A 36 -4.74 -16.35 -15.38
N PRO A 37 -4.04 -15.71 -16.33
CA PRO A 37 -2.59 -15.78 -16.36
C PRO A 37 -2.05 -15.30 -15.01
N LEU A 38 -1.27 -16.14 -14.34
CA LEU A 38 -0.27 -15.71 -13.36
C LEU A 38 0.36 -14.43 -13.91
N GLU A 39 0.38 -13.33 -13.13
CA GLU A 39 0.97 -12.03 -13.52
C GLU A 39 2.21 -12.26 -14.39
N SER A 40 2.00 -12.23 -15.72
CA SER A 40 3.04 -12.65 -16.64
C SER A 40 4.06 -11.52 -16.71
N GLU A 41 5.32 -11.83 -16.97
CA GLU A 41 6.33 -10.77 -17.10
C GLU A 41 5.97 -9.77 -18.21
N GLU A 42 5.13 -10.17 -19.17
CA GLU A 42 4.57 -9.28 -20.20
C GLU A 42 3.56 -8.28 -19.63
N ILE A 43 2.62 -8.72 -18.80
CA ILE A 43 1.65 -7.82 -18.14
C ILE A 43 2.38 -6.81 -17.25
N ILE A 44 3.35 -7.28 -16.47
CA ILE A 44 4.14 -6.42 -15.58
C ILE A 44 4.97 -5.41 -16.38
N ARG A 45 5.53 -5.82 -17.52
CA ARG A 45 6.25 -4.92 -18.42
C ARG A 45 5.34 -3.84 -18.99
N GLU A 46 4.16 -4.22 -19.47
CA GLU A 46 3.15 -3.27 -19.98
C GLU A 46 2.72 -2.28 -18.88
N MET A 47 2.56 -2.75 -17.64
CA MET A 47 2.30 -1.88 -16.50
C MET A 47 3.45 -0.89 -16.27
N MET A 48 4.71 -1.35 -16.29
CA MET A 48 5.89 -0.48 -16.11
C MET A 48 6.03 0.56 -17.22
N GLU A 49 5.61 0.25 -18.45
CA GLU A 49 5.59 1.22 -19.55
C GLU A 49 4.52 2.30 -19.36
N LYS A 50 3.38 1.95 -18.75
CA LYS A 50 2.23 2.86 -18.55
C LYS A 50 2.21 3.56 -17.19
N GLU A 51 3.03 3.16 -16.22
CA GLU A 51 2.95 3.68 -14.85
C GLU A 51 3.14 5.20 -14.76
N LYS A 52 3.94 5.78 -15.65
CA LYS A 52 4.16 7.25 -15.71
C LYS A 52 2.90 8.04 -16.04
N GLN A 53 1.93 7.42 -16.71
CA GLN A 53 0.64 8.07 -17.02
C GLN A 53 -0.24 8.24 -15.78
N HIS A 54 0.11 7.57 -14.69
CA HIS A 54 -0.58 7.61 -13.41
C HIS A 54 0.20 8.36 -12.33
N LEU A 55 1.30 9.05 -12.70
CA LEU A 55 2.04 9.93 -11.80
C LEU A 55 1.55 11.37 -11.90
N PRO A 56 1.61 12.15 -10.82
CA PRO A 56 1.45 13.59 -10.91
C PRO A 56 2.63 14.21 -11.68
N SER A 57 2.42 15.42 -12.21
CA SER A 57 3.43 16.20 -12.93
C SER A 57 4.61 16.61 -12.05
N ASP A 58 5.80 16.74 -12.66
CA ASP A 58 7.00 17.20 -11.96
C ASP A 58 6.84 18.61 -11.35
N ASP A 59 6.02 19.45 -11.99
CA ASP A 59 5.70 20.78 -11.49
C ASP A 59 4.95 20.73 -10.15
N TYR A 60 4.01 19.79 -9.99
CA TYR A 60 3.31 19.56 -8.74
C TYR A 60 4.28 19.26 -7.59
N ILE A 61 5.25 18.38 -7.84
CA ILE A 61 6.26 18.00 -6.85
C ILE A 61 7.13 19.22 -6.48
N LYS A 62 7.46 20.08 -7.45
CA LYS A 62 8.17 21.34 -7.18
C LYS A 62 7.35 22.29 -6.30
N ARG A 63 6.06 22.46 -6.58
CA ARG A 63 5.15 23.30 -5.78
C ARG A 63 4.97 22.80 -4.35
N LEU A 64 4.91 21.47 -4.17
CA LEU A 64 4.89 20.86 -2.84
C LEU A 64 6.16 21.18 -2.04
N ARG A 65 7.33 21.18 -2.68
CA ARG A 65 8.61 21.49 -2.01
C ARG A 65 8.79 22.99 -1.74
N SER A 66 8.35 23.85 -2.66
CA SER A 66 8.48 25.29 -2.50
C SER A 66 7.52 25.85 -1.45
N GLY A 67 6.51 25.08 -1.04
CA GLY A 67 5.45 25.55 -0.14
C GLY A 67 4.48 26.51 -0.82
N ASP A 68 4.36 26.43 -2.15
CA ASP A 68 3.48 27.32 -2.90
C ASP A 68 2.02 27.18 -2.40
N LEU A 69 1.40 28.30 -2.01
CA LEU A 69 0.05 28.37 -1.44
C LEU A 69 -0.20 27.41 -0.27
N ASP A 70 0.82 27.05 0.53
CA ASP A 70 0.70 26.03 1.59
C ASP A 70 0.18 24.67 1.09
N LEU A 71 0.41 24.35 -0.19
CA LEU A 71 -0.15 23.16 -0.85
C LEU A 71 0.22 21.86 -0.14
N ASN A 72 1.44 21.74 0.35
CA ASN A 72 1.88 20.53 1.06
C ASN A 72 1.19 20.37 2.43
N VAL A 73 0.92 21.49 3.13
CA VAL A 73 0.17 21.47 4.40
C VAL A 73 -1.26 20.99 4.13
N ARG A 74 -1.93 21.60 3.15
CA ARG A 74 -3.31 21.26 2.76
C ARG A 74 -3.42 19.82 2.24
N ARG A 75 -2.43 19.35 1.46
CA ARG A 75 -2.31 17.94 1.06
C ARG A 75 -2.22 17.04 2.28
N THR A 76 -1.36 17.37 3.25
CA THR A 76 -1.17 16.58 4.47
C THR A 76 -2.45 16.50 5.30
N GLU A 77 -3.19 17.59 5.44
CA GLU A 77 -4.50 17.62 6.09
C GLU A 77 -5.52 16.71 5.38
N ALA A 78 -5.59 16.79 4.04
CA ALA A 78 -6.44 15.90 3.24
C ALA A 78 -6.06 14.42 3.42
N LEU A 79 -4.76 14.09 3.45
CA LEU A 79 -4.30 12.72 3.68
C LEU A 79 -4.61 12.22 5.10
N ASN A 80 -4.47 13.07 6.11
CA ASN A 80 -4.84 12.73 7.48
C ASN A 80 -6.33 12.43 7.60
N TRP A 81 -7.17 13.21 6.91
CA TRP A 81 -8.61 12.97 6.86
C TRP A 81 -8.94 11.67 6.14
N ILE A 82 -8.37 11.43 4.94
CA ILE A 82 -8.54 10.16 4.19
C ILE A 82 -8.20 8.97 5.07
N TRP A 83 -7.06 9.04 5.77
CA TRP A 83 -6.60 7.97 6.62
C TRP A 83 -7.59 7.68 7.76
N LYS A 84 -8.08 8.72 8.43
CA LYS A 84 -9.07 8.59 9.52
C LYS A 84 -10.36 7.94 9.01
N ALA A 85 -10.83 8.33 7.82
CA ALA A 85 -12.00 7.73 7.19
C ALA A 85 -11.79 6.26 6.81
N CYS A 86 -10.62 5.90 6.28
CA CYS A 86 -10.28 4.51 6.02
C CYS A 86 -10.20 3.68 7.31
N GLU A 87 -9.70 4.24 8.42
CA GLU A 87 -9.66 3.54 9.71
C GLU A 87 -11.07 3.26 10.26
N GLU A 88 -11.96 4.26 10.22
CA GLU A 88 -13.34 4.16 10.69
C GLU A 88 -14.16 3.13 9.88
N HIS A 89 -13.99 3.09 8.56
CA HIS A 89 -14.70 2.16 7.67
C HIS A 89 -13.95 0.86 7.37
N HIS A 90 -12.77 0.67 7.97
CA HIS A 90 -11.91 -0.49 7.77
C HIS A 90 -11.49 -0.73 6.31
N PHE A 91 -11.34 0.33 5.52
CA PHE A 91 -10.86 0.24 4.15
C PHE A 91 -9.41 -0.23 4.08
N GLY A 92 -9.11 -0.97 3.01
CA GLY A 92 -7.80 -1.53 2.75
C GLY A 92 -6.76 -0.48 2.36
N PRO A 93 -5.45 -0.83 2.45
CA PRO A 93 -4.37 0.05 2.03
C PRO A 93 -4.42 0.37 0.53
N LEU A 94 -5.00 -0.49 -0.30
CA LEU A 94 -5.17 -0.23 -1.74
C LEU A 94 -6.10 0.96 -2.00
N CYS A 95 -7.22 1.05 -1.27
CA CYS A 95 -8.13 2.19 -1.31
C CYS A 95 -7.41 3.48 -0.90
N VAL A 96 -6.54 3.43 0.12
CA VAL A 96 -5.68 4.57 0.47
C VAL A 96 -4.74 4.92 -0.69
N CYS A 97 -4.01 3.95 -1.26
CA CYS A 97 -3.07 4.19 -2.38
C CYS A 97 -3.79 4.90 -3.55
N LEU A 98 -4.99 4.43 -3.91
CA LEU A 98 -5.80 5.00 -4.99
C LEU A 98 -6.32 6.39 -4.64
N SER A 99 -6.84 6.59 -3.42
CA SER A 99 -7.33 7.89 -2.95
C SER A 99 -6.25 8.97 -3.06
N VAL A 100 -5.03 8.64 -2.61
CA VAL A 100 -3.89 9.56 -2.70
C VAL A 100 -3.48 9.79 -4.15
N ASN A 101 -3.46 8.74 -4.98
CA ASN A 101 -3.15 8.88 -6.41
C ASN A 101 -4.11 9.84 -7.11
N TYR A 102 -5.42 9.72 -6.84
CA TYR A 102 -6.44 10.58 -7.42
C TYR A 102 -6.27 12.03 -6.96
N LEU A 103 -6.03 12.23 -5.66
CA LEU A 103 -5.80 13.54 -5.07
C LEU A 103 -4.59 14.23 -5.72
N ASP A 104 -3.44 13.55 -5.75
CA ASP A 104 -2.19 14.10 -6.28
C ASP A 104 -2.28 14.40 -7.78
N ARG A 105 -2.89 13.50 -8.57
CA ARG A 105 -3.11 13.75 -10.01
C ARG A 105 -4.10 14.88 -10.26
N PHE A 106 -5.14 15.03 -9.43
CA PHE A 106 -6.08 16.13 -9.56
C PHE A 106 -5.40 17.48 -9.29
N LEU A 107 -4.63 17.57 -8.19
CA LEU A 107 -3.90 18.78 -7.78
C LEU A 107 -2.70 19.12 -8.68
N SER A 108 -2.24 18.13 -9.43
CA SER A 108 -1.09 18.28 -10.31
C SER A 108 -1.35 19.20 -11.49
N VAL A 109 -2.59 19.26 -11.96
CA VAL A 109 -2.94 20.04 -13.12
C VAL A 109 -3.51 21.39 -12.65
N HIS A 110 -2.91 22.47 -13.15
CA HIS A 110 -3.25 23.85 -12.84
C HIS A 110 -4.72 24.16 -13.18
N ASP A 111 -5.25 25.24 -12.58
CA ASP A 111 -6.50 25.92 -12.99
C ASP A 111 -7.77 25.60 -12.20
N HIS A 112 -7.74 24.88 -11.07
CA HIS A 112 -8.96 24.76 -10.26
C HIS A 112 -9.16 26.02 -9.39
N PRO A 113 -10.18 26.86 -9.68
CA PRO A 113 -10.45 28.02 -8.84
C PRO A 113 -10.85 27.55 -7.44
N ASN A 114 -10.41 28.26 -6.41
CA ASN A 114 -10.69 27.96 -5.00
C ASN A 114 -9.95 26.74 -4.43
N ILE A 115 -8.98 26.15 -5.14
CA ILE A 115 -8.21 25.03 -4.57
C ILE A 115 -7.55 25.43 -3.24
N ASP A 116 -7.21 26.71 -3.07
CA ASP A 116 -6.68 27.36 -1.88
C ASP A 116 -7.65 27.35 -0.67
N LYS A 117 -8.94 27.08 -0.87
CA LYS A 117 -9.92 27.04 0.22
C LYS A 117 -9.93 25.68 0.91
N ALA A 118 -9.91 25.70 2.24
CA ALA A 118 -9.92 24.49 3.08
C ALA A 118 -11.12 23.56 2.78
N TRP A 119 -12.32 24.11 2.57
CA TRP A 119 -13.51 23.32 2.22
C TRP A 119 -13.37 22.59 0.89
N THR A 120 -12.67 23.18 -0.09
CA THR A 120 -12.46 22.56 -1.40
C THR A 120 -11.53 21.37 -1.28
N MET A 121 -10.47 21.48 -0.47
CA MET A 121 -9.55 20.39 -0.18
C MET A 121 -10.24 19.22 0.54
N GLN A 122 -11.08 19.49 1.54
CA GLN A 122 -11.82 18.44 2.24
C GLN A 122 -12.83 17.75 1.30
N LEU A 123 -13.56 18.52 0.49
CA LEU A 123 -14.50 17.98 -0.49
C LEU A 123 -13.78 17.12 -1.56
N LEU A 124 -12.62 17.56 -2.01
CA LEU A 124 -11.78 16.81 -2.94
C LEU A 124 -11.29 15.50 -2.31
N ALA A 125 -10.78 15.53 -1.08
CA ALA A 125 -10.34 14.35 -0.35
C ALA A 125 -11.47 13.31 -0.21
N LEU A 126 -12.67 13.77 0.16
CA LEU A 126 -13.87 12.96 0.28
C LEU A 126 -14.30 12.33 -1.06
N ALA A 127 -14.24 13.09 -2.16
CA ALA A 127 -14.54 12.58 -3.49
C ALA A 127 -13.50 11.56 -3.97
N CYS A 128 -12.21 11.82 -3.78
CA CYS A 128 -11.14 10.88 -4.10
C CYS A 128 -11.28 9.57 -3.32
N LEU A 129 -11.58 9.66 -2.01
CA LEU A 129 -11.83 8.49 -1.18
C LEU A 129 -13.07 7.71 -1.64
N SER A 130 -14.18 8.40 -1.93
CA SER A 130 -15.39 7.72 -2.38
C SER A 130 -15.18 6.98 -3.71
N LEU A 131 -14.47 7.60 -4.66
CA LEU A 131 -14.12 6.94 -5.92
C LEU A 131 -13.19 5.75 -5.70
N ALA A 132 -12.21 5.85 -4.80
CA ALA A 132 -11.31 4.74 -4.49
C ALA A 132 -12.05 3.58 -3.82
N ALA A 133 -12.93 3.87 -2.86
CA ALA A 133 -13.77 2.87 -2.22
C ALA A 133 -14.66 2.15 -3.24
N LYS A 134 -15.28 2.87 -4.18
CA LYS A 134 -16.07 2.28 -5.28
C LYS A 134 -15.26 1.40 -6.24
N VAL A 135 -13.95 1.58 -6.30
CA VAL A 135 -13.06 0.80 -7.17
C VAL A 135 -12.52 -0.44 -6.47
N GLU A 136 -12.24 -0.35 -5.17
CA GLU A 136 -11.43 -1.33 -4.45
C GLU A 136 -12.20 -2.10 -3.36
N GLU A 137 -13.19 -1.47 -2.72
CA GLU A 137 -13.86 -2.03 -1.55
C GLU A 137 -15.13 -2.78 -1.96
N THR A 138 -15.43 -3.88 -1.27
CA THR A 138 -16.64 -4.67 -1.53
C THR A 138 -17.90 -3.97 -1.03
N GLU A 139 -17.78 -3.28 0.10
CA GLU A 139 -18.86 -2.56 0.76
C GLU A 139 -18.49 -1.09 0.84
N VAL A 140 -19.29 -0.24 0.19
CA VAL A 140 -19.07 1.20 0.17
C VAL A 140 -20.21 1.89 0.93
N PRO A 141 -19.92 2.58 2.04
CA PRO A 141 -20.90 3.37 2.78
C PRO A 141 -21.56 4.45 1.92
N LEU A 142 -22.67 5.01 2.41
CA LEU A 142 -23.27 6.17 1.76
C LEU A 142 -22.32 7.37 1.82
N LEU A 143 -22.42 8.26 0.82
CA LEU A 143 -21.55 9.44 0.72
C LEU A 143 -21.59 10.34 1.96
N ILE A 144 -22.75 10.40 2.62
CA ILE A 144 -22.91 11.17 3.85
C ILE A 144 -22.14 10.54 5.02
N ASP A 145 -22.04 9.21 5.06
CA ASP A 145 -21.44 8.45 6.16
C ASP A 145 -19.91 8.43 6.06
N LEU A 146 -19.36 8.67 4.86
CA LEU A 146 -17.91 8.86 4.65
C LEU A 146 -17.34 10.10 5.36
N GLN A 147 -18.19 11.01 5.85
CA GLN A 147 -17.80 12.28 6.47
C GLN A 147 -17.47 12.10 7.97
N VAL A 148 -16.45 11.30 8.26
CA VAL A 148 -16.13 10.92 9.64
C VAL A 148 -15.28 11.98 10.37
N GLY A 149 -15.23 11.85 11.69
CA GLY A 149 -14.13 12.37 12.47
C GLY A 149 -14.12 13.88 12.67
N ASP A 150 -15.26 14.46 13.04
CA ASP A 150 -15.48 15.90 13.23
C ASP A 150 -14.99 16.72 12.03
N PRO A 151 -15.60 16.49 10.85
CA PRO A 151 -15.20 17.20 9.64
C PRO A 151 -15.42 18.71 9.82
N GLN A 152 -14.46 19.52 9.35
CA GLN A 152 -14.56 20.98 9.43
C GLN A 152 -15.75 21.51 8.63
N PHE A 153 -16.07 20.83 7.53
CA PHE A 153 -17.21 21.13 6.66
C PHE A 153 -18.03 19.88 6.43
N VAL A 154 -19.35 20.01 6.43
CA VAL A 154 -20.27 18.91 6.08
C VAL A 154 -20.92 19.23 4.74
N PHE A 155 -20.92 18.26 3.84
CA PHE A 155 -21.40 18.39 2.48
C PHE A 155 -22.62 17.50 2.25
N GLU A 156 -23.54 18.00 1.44
CA GLU A 156 -24.60 17.18 0.87
C GLU A 156 -24.03 16.16 -0.12
N ALA A 157 -24.66 14.99 -0.23
CA ALA A 157 -24.30 13.95 -1.20
C ALA A 157 -24.17 14.50 -2.64
N LYS A 158 -25.04 15.44 -3.04
CA LYS A 158 -24.99 16.06 -4.37
C LYS A 158 -23.71 16.86 -4.61
N SER A 159 -23.18 17.51 -3.60
CA SER A 159 -21.91 18.26 -3.70
C SER A 159 -20.73 17.32 -3.84
N ILE A 160 -20.75 16.19 -3.10
CA ILE A 160 -19.76 15.13 -3.20
C ILE A 160 -19.78 14.54 -4.62
N GLN A 161 -20.94 14.14 -5.12
CA GLN A 161 -21.11 13.60 -6.48
C GLN A 161 -20.61 14.55 -7.57
N ARG A 162 -20.85 15.86 -7.43
CA ARG A 162 -20.32 16.86 -8.38
C ARG A 162 -18.79 16.88 -8.35
N MET A 163 -18.18 16.82 -7.17
CA MET A 163 -16.73 16.72 -7.05
C MET A 163 -16.20 15.41 -7.62
N GLU A 164 -16.88 14.28 -7.39
CA GLU A 164 -16.51 12.99 -8.01
C GLU A 164 -16.47 13.09 -9.54
N LEU A 165 -17.48 13.71 -10.15
CA LEU A 165 -17.50 13.94 -11.60
C LEU A 165 -16.36 14.84 -12.08
N LEU A 166 -15.99 15.87 -11.30
CA LEU A 166 -14.83 16.70 -11.61
C LEU A 166 -13.54 15.89 -11.56
N VAL A 167 -13.36 15.04 -10.53
CA VAL A 167 -12.21 14.15 -10.40
C VAL A 167 -12.16 13.15 -11.56
N LEU A 168 -13.27 12.49 -11.87
CA LEU A 168 -13.39 11.55 -13.00
C LEU A 168 -12.98 12.21 -14.32
N ASN A 169 -13.55 13.37 -14.63
CA ASN A 169 -13.22 14.09 -15.87
C ASN A 169 -11.76 14.52 -15.90
N ARG A 170 -11.23 14.98 -14.76
CA ARG A 170 -9.84 15.42 -14.65
C ARG A 170 -8.84 14.28 -14.82
N LEU A 171 -9.19 13.09 -14.33
CA LEU A 171 -8.37 11.89 -14.45
C LEU A 171 -8.65 11.10 -15.74
N GLU A 172 -9.46 11.65 -16.65
CA GLU A 172 -9.91 10.99 -17.89
C GLU A 172 -10.50 9.59 -17.62
N TRP A 173 -11.22 9.44 -16.50
CA TRP A 173 -11.81 8.19 -16.04
C TRP A 173 -10.80 7.05 -15.77
N ARG A 174 -9.49 7.36 -15.75
CA ARG A 174 -8.41 6.40 -15.48
C ARG A 174 -8.24 6.20 -13.97
N LEU A 175 -9.23 5.53 -13.37
CA LEU A 175 -9.26 5.22 -11.93
C LEU A 175 -8.45 3.97 -11.57
N ARG A 176 -8.29 2.99 -12.47
CA ARG A 176 -7.40 1.84 -12.24
C ARG A 176 -5.93 2.23 -12.36
N ALA A 177 -5.47 3.07 -11.43
CA ALA A 177 -4.13 3.62 -11.42
C ALA A 177 -3.10 2.54 -11.08
N ILE A 178 -1.97 2.58 -11.80
CA ILE A 178 -0.83 1.74 -11.50
C ILE A 178 -0.08 2.39 -10.33
N THR A 179 -0.22 1.81 -9.15
CA THR A 179 0.41 2.29 -7.91
C THR A 179 1.50 1.30 -7.46
N PRO A 180 2.37 1.64 -6.50
CA PRO A 180 3.33 0.67 -5.97
C PRO A 180 2.64 -0.61 -5.46
N CYS A 181 1.43 -0.45 -4.95
CA CYS A 181 0.58 -1.50 -4.41
C CYS A 181 0.25 -2.56 -5.48
N SER A 182 0.21 -2.18 -6.77
CA SER A 182 -0.06 -3.07 -7.91
C SER A 182 1.06 -4.08 -8.23
N TYR A 183 2.29 -3.85 -7.76
CA TYR A 183 3.44 -4.72 -8.07
C TYR A 183 3.93 -5.58 -6.89
N ILE A 184 3.36 -5.39 -5.70
CA ILE A 184 3.87 -6.04 -4.47
C ILE A 184 3.87 -7.56 -4.59
N ARG A 185 2.78 -8.15 -5.12
CA ARG A 185 2.69 -9.61 -5.29
C ARG A 185 3.77 -10.13 -6.24
N TYR A 186 3.90 -9.52 -7.41
CA TYR A 186 4.95 -9.83 -8.37
C TYR A 186 6.35 -9.82 -7.74
N PHE A 187 6.71 -8.73 -7.08
CA PHE A 187 8.06 -8.56 -6.52
C PHE A 187 8.34 -9.52 -5.37
N LEU A 188 7.38 -9.73 -4.46
CA LEU A 188 7.54 -10.71 -3.37
C LEU A 188 7.68 -12.14 -3.90
N ARG A 189 6.92 -12.51 -4.93
CA ARG A 189 7.04 -13.82 -5.59
C ARG A 189 8.43 -14.01 -6.20
N LYS A 190 8.92 -13.02 -6.93
CA LYS A 190 10.24 -13.07 -7.60
C LYS A 190 11.43 -13.06 -6.63
N MET A 191 11.25 -12.54 -5.42
CA MET A 191 12.26 -12.62 -4.36
C MET A 191 12.24 -13.98 -3.65
N SER A 192 11.12 -14.71 -3.73
CA SER A 192 11.07 -16.05 -3.16
C SER A 192 11.94 -17.02 -3.97
N GLU A 193 12.75 -17.82 -3.28
CA GLU A 193 13.70 -18.76 -3.91
C GLU A 193 13.04 -19.83 -4.81
N CYS A 194 11.72 -20.02 -4.68
CA CYS A 194 10.97 -21.11 -5.32
C CYS A 194 9.75 -20.60 -6.13
N ASP A 195 9.71 -19.31 -6.49
CA ASP A 195 8.56 -18.68 -7.18
C ASP A 195 7.20 -19.00 -6.50
N GLN A 196 7.23 -19.18 -5.18
CA GLN A 196 6.04 -19.53 -4.40
C GLN A 196 5.15 -18.32 -4.19
N GLU A 197 3.84 -18.57 -4.06
CA GLU A 197 2.88 -17.49 -3.78
C GLU A 197 3.24 -16.80 -2.47
N PRO A 198 3.46 -15.48 -2.47
CA PRO A 198 3.86 -14.75 -1.28
C PRO A 198 2.78 -14.83 -0.21
N SER A 199 3.19 -14.92 1.05
CA SER A 199 2.25 -14.98 2.16
C SER A 199 1.45 -13.68 2.27
N ASN A 200 0.16 -13.81 2.64
CA ASN A 200 -0.72 -12.67 2.87
C ASN A 200 -0.16 -11.70 3.94
N THR A 201 0.67 -12.20 4.86
CA THR A 201 1.33 -11.37 5.88
C THR A 201 2.40 -10.46 5.28
N LEU A 202 3.21 -10.95 4.33
CA LEU A 202 4.20 -10.13 3.60
C LEU A 202 3.51 -9.10 2.70
N ILE A 203 2.45 -9.50 2.00
CA ILE A 203 1.66 -8.59 1.16
C ILE A 203 1.06 -7.48 2.04
N SER A 204 0.35 -7.84 3.11
CA SER A 204 -0.28 -6.87 4.01
C SER A 204 0.75 -5.92 4.64
N ARG A 205 1.90 -6.44 5.09
CA ARG A 205 2.99 -5.61 5.64
C ARG A 205 3.55 -4.64 4.60
N SER A 206 3.77 -5.09 3.37
CA SER A 206 4.26 -4.25 2.27
C SER A 206 3.28 -3.12 1.94
N LEU A 207 1.99 -3.45 1.81
CA LEU A 207 0.95 -2.46 1.53
C LEU A 207 0.82 -1.42 2.65
N LYS A 208 0.93 -1.84 3.92
CA LYS A 208 0.95 -0.92 5.08
C LYS A 208 2.15 0.01 5.06
N VAL A 209 3.34 -0.48 4.70
CA VAL A 209 4.55 0.36 4.55
C VAL A 209 4.36 1.38 3.43
N ILE A 210 3.78 0.98 2.29
CA ILE A 210 3.50 1.92 1.20
C ILE A 210 2.54 3.01 1.66
N ALA A 211 1.42 2.61 2.26
CA ALA A 211 0.38 3.54 2.70
C ALA A 211 0.91 4.51 3.78
N SER A 212 1.66 4.02 4.77
CA SER A 212 2.21 4.87 5.84
C SER A 212 3.24 5.88 5.34
N LYS A 213 4.15 5.47 4.45
CA LYS A 213 5.17 6.36 3.87
C LYS A 213 4.57 7.37 2.90
N THR A 214 3.51 6.98 2.19
CA THR A 214 2.73 7.89 1.33
C THR A 214 2.04 8.99 2.16
N LYS A 215 1.55 8.64 3.35
CA LYS A 215 0.97 9.61 4.31
C LYS A 215 2.04 10.53 4.91
N ALA A 216 3.20 9.98 5.27
CA ALA A 216 4.25 10.69 6.00
C ALA A 216 4.92 11.81 5.18
N GLY A 217 4.89 11.76 3.85
CA GLY A 217 5.47 12.82 3.06
C GLY A 217 5.34 12.62 1.55
N ILE A 218 6.17 13.39 0.83
CA ILE A 218 6.17 13.44 -0.65
C ILE A 218 7.29 12.59 -1.26
N GLY A 219 8.10 11.91 -0.45
CA GLY A 219 9.32 11.24 -0.89
C GLY A 219 9.10 10.15 -1.94
N PHE A 220 7.96 9.44 -1.92
CA PHE A 220 7.63 8.44 -2.96
C PHE A 220 7.22 9.06 -4.30
N LEU A 221 6.81 10.33 -4.34
CA LEU A 221 6.38 10.97 -5.60
C LEU A 221 7.54 11.15 -6.60
N ASP A 222 8.79 11.09 -6.13
CA ASP A 222 9.99 11.20 -6.96
C ASP A 222 10.36 9.92 -7.73
N PHE A 223 9.67 8.82 -7.45
CA PHE A 223 10.05 7.50 -7.92
C PHE A 223 8.93 6.84 -8.70
N ARG A 224 9.30 5.88 -9.56
CA ARG A 224 8.30 5.10 -10.27
C ARG A 224 7.60 4.13 -9.33
N PRO A 225 6.30 3.85 -9.54
CA PRO A 225 5.56 2.88 -8.75
C PRO A 225 6.26 1.51 -8.63
N SER A 226 6.85 1.01 -9.72
CA SER A 226 7.61 -0.24 -9.71
C SER A 226 8.86 -0.19 -8.82
N GLU A 227 9.56 0.94 -8.77
CA GLU A 227 10.78 1.11 -7.96
C GLU A 227 10.45 1.15 -6.47
N VAL A 228 9.37 1.85 -6.10
CA VAL A 228 8.86 1.88 -4.74
C VAL A 228 8.42 0.48 -4.30
N ALA A 229 7.68 -0.23 -5.15
CA ALA A 229 7.22 -1.58 -4.84
C ALA A 229 8.36 -2.57 -4.64
N ALA A 230 9.37 -2.54 -5.52
CA ALA A 230 10.55 -3.38 -5.39
C ALA A 230 11.31 -3.09 -4.10
N ALA A 231 11.57 -1.82 -3.78
CA ALA A 231 12.26 -1.43 -2.56
C ALA A 231 11.51 -1.86 -1.29
N VAL A 232 10.17 -1.71 -1.27
CA VAL A 232 9.33 -2.13 -0.14
C VAL A 232 9.35 -3.65 0.01
N ALA A 233 9.17 -4.40 -1.08
CA ALA A 233 9.20 -5.85 -1.05
C ALA A 233 10.57 -6.37 -0.54
N LEU A 234 11.69 -5.76 -0.98
CA LEU A 234 13.02 -6.07 -0.47
C LEU A 234 13.18 -5.78 1.03
N SER A 235 12.74 -4.60 1.46
CA SER A 235 12.79 -4.20 2.87
C SER A 235 11.98 -5.14 3.76
N VAL A 236 10.83 -5.60 3.28
CA VAL A 236 9.92 -6.48 4.01
C VAL A 236 10.41 -7.94 4.03
N SER A 237 11.01 -8.43 2.95
CA SER A 237 11.58 -9.78 2.88
C SER A 237 12.85 -9.97 3.72
N GLY A 238 13.49 -8.88 4.17
CA GLY A 238 14.72 -8.93 4.98
C GLY A 238 16.00 -9.11 4.16
N GLU A 239 15.88 -9.16 2.83
CA GLU A 239 16.98 -9.28 1.88
C GLU A 239 17.58 -7.91 1.55
N MET A 240 18.10 -7.21 2.55
CA MET A 240 18.59 -5.85 2.34
C MET A 240 19.96 -5.81 1.63
N HIS A 241 20.61 -6.97 1.39
CA HIS A 241 22.00 -7.01 0.88
C HIS A 241 22.31 -8.06 -0.21
N THR A 242 21.41 -8.97 -0.58
CA THR A 242 21.72 -10.03 -1.57
C THR A 242 20.57 -10.31 -2.52
N VAL A 243 20.09 -9.28 -3.21
CA VAL A 243 19.20 -9.51 -4.36
C VAL A 243 20.07 -9.87 -5.55
N HIS A 244 19.97 -11.11 -6.03
CA HIS A 244 20.46 -11.45 -7.36
C HIS A 244 19.56 -10.77 -8.39
N PHE A 245 19.77 -9.46 -8.61
CA PHE A 245 19.11 -8.65 -9.64
C PHE A 245 19.25 -9.23 -11.06
N GLU A 246 20.09 -10.26 -11.24
CA GLU A 246 20.42 -10.87 -12.52
C GLU A 246 19.41 -11.94 -12.98
N ASN A 247 18.54 -12.44 -12.09
CA ASN A 247 17.67 -13.58 -12.43
C ASN A 247 16.33 -13.19 -13.06
N SER A 248 15.97 -11.91 -13.12
CA SER A 248 14.77 -11.47 -13.83
C SER A 248 15.00 -10.20 -14.65
N PRO A 249 14.67 -10.21 -15.95
CA PRO A 249 14.91 -9.07 -16.85
C PRO A 249 14.17 -7.80 -16.41
N LEU A 250 13.06 -7.91 -15.66
CA LEU A 250 12.32 -6.75 -15.18
C LEU A 250 13.02 -5.99 -14.04
N PHE A 251 13.87 -6.66 -13.26
CA PHE A 251 14.71 -5.98 -12.27
C PHE A 251 15.81 -5.13 -12.93
N SER A 252 16.24 -5.48 -14.14
CA SER A 252 17.18 -4.66 -14.92
C SER A 252 16.58 -3.33 -15.38
N LEU A 253 15.25 -3.24 -15.48
CA LEU A 253 14.53 -2.01 -15.82
C LEU A 253 14.40 -1.05 -14.63
N LEU A 254 14.71 -1.50 -13.41
CA LEU A 254 14.68 -0.68 -12.21
C LEU A 254 15.99 0.06 -12.03
N GLN A 255 15.92 1.33 -11.63
CA GLN A 255 17.11 2.08 -11.26
C GLN A 255 17.58 1.63 -9.87
N LYS A 256 18.70 0.90 -9.82
CA LYS A 256 19.27 0.38 -8.55
C LYS A 256 19.51 1.48 -7.51
N GLU A 257 19.94 2.65 -7.96
CA GLU A 257 20.15 3.81 -7.08
C GLU A 257 18.85 4.32 -6.46
N SER A 258 17.77 4.40 -7.26
CA SER A 258 16.44 4.77 -6.77
C SER A 258 15.92 3.77 -5.74
N VAL A 259 16.00 2.47 -6.03
CA VAL A 259 15.56 1.40 -5.11
C VAL A 259 16.33 1.49 -3.78
N LYS A 260 17.65 1.71 -3.83
CA LYS A 260 18.48 1.89 -2.63
C LYS A 260 18.04 3.10 -1.82
N LYS A 261 17.88 4.27 -2.47
CA LYS A 261 17.45 5.51 -1.82
C LYS A 261 16.07 5.37 -1.15
N ILE A 262 15.15 4.65 -1.79
CA ILE A 262 13.84 4.33 -1.21
C ILE A 262 14.00 3.41 0.01
N GLY A 263 14.85 2.39 -0.07
CA GLY A 263 15.16 1.49 1.05
C GLY A 263 15.69 2.25 2.27
N ASP A 264 16.62 3.18 2.07
CA ASP A 264 17.17 4.02 3.14
C ASP A 264 16.08 4.90 3.79
N MET A 265 15.16 5.44 2.98
CA MET A 265 14.02 6.22 3.45
C MET A 265 13.00 5.37 4.22
N ILE A 266 12.84 4.09 3.87
CA ILE A 266 12.00 3.16 4.63
C ILE A 266 12.64 2.88 5.99
N GLY A 267 13.94 2.60 6.03
CA GLY A 267 14.68 2.23 7.24
C GLY A 267 14.93 3.37 8.25
N SER A 268 15.02 4.62 7.80
CA SER A 268 15.36 5.77 8.65
C SER A 268 14.33 6.09 9.75
N ASP A 269 13.07 5.64 9.61
CA ASP A 269 12.02 5.83 10.63
C ASP A 269 11.94 4.66 11.64
N GLY A 270 12.86 3.70 11.57
CA GLY A 270 12.89 2.48 12.36
C GLY A 270 13.19 2.62 13.86
N SER A 271 13.40 3.83 14.39
CA SER A 271 13.56 4.06 15.83
C SER A 271 12.22 4.22 16.59
N GLY A 272 11.08 4.27 15.88
CA GLY A 272 9.75 4.47 16.49
C GLY A 272 8.83 3.25 16.53
N LEU A 273 9.13 2.16 15.81
CA LEU A 273 8.32 0.94 15.85
C LEU A 273 8.83 0.02 16.97
N CYS A 274 8.63 0.47 18.22
CA CYS A 274 8.90 -0.37 19.39
C CYS A 274 7.92 -1.54 19.39
N SER A 275 8.42 -2.72 19.02
CA SER A 275 7.82 -4.00 19.38
C SER A 275 7.79 -4.06 20.91
N GLN A 276 6.67 -3.68 21.53
CA GLN A 276 6.40 -4.10 22.91
C GLN A 276 6.00 -5.58 22.89
N THR A 277 7.01 -6.43 22.83
CA THR A 277 6.96 -7.75 23.45
C THR A 277 7.74 -7.65 24.76
N PRO A 278 7.17 -8.02 25.91
CA PRO A 278 7.88 -7.94 27.18
C PRO A 278 9.06 -8.91 27.15
N SER A 279 10.27 -8.38 27.26
CA SER A 279 11.47 -9.17 27.45
C SER A 279 11.38 -9.87 28.81
N GLY A 280 11.45 -11.20 28.75
CA GLY A 280 11.46 -12.09 29.90
C GLY A 280 12.35 -13.29 29.63
N VAL A 281 13.65 -13.06 29.78
CA VAL A 281 14.61 -14.02 30.37
C VAL A 281 15.24 -15.10 29.44
N LEU A 282 16.51 -14.81 29.12
CA LEU A 282 17.72 -15.65 29.03
C LEU A 282 18.05 -16.43 27.74
N GLU A 283 19.02 -15.85 27.02
CA GLU A 283 20.10 -16.58 26.34
C GLU A 283 20.72 -17.63 27.27
N VAL A 284 20.82 -18.87 26.78
CA VAL A 284 21.85 -19.81 27.22
C VAL A 284 22.68 -20.15 25.99
N SER A 285 23.85 -19.54 25.95
CA SER A 285 24.92 -19.81 25.01
C SER A 285 25.36 -21.27 25.17
N ALA A 286 25.34 -22.02 24.08
CA ALA A 286 25.93 -23.33 24.00
C ALA A 286 27.46 -23.22 23.97
N SER A 287 28.09 -23.51 25.10
CA SER A 287 29.53 -23.80 25.21
C SER A 287 29.70 -25.14 25.90
N CYS A 288 29.89 -26.19 25.11
CA CYS A 288 30.33 -27.49 25.59
C CYS A 288 31.80 -27.46 26.02
N PHE A 289 32.13 -28.38 26.93
CA PHE A 289 33.46 -28.85 27.38
C PHE A 289 34.15 -28.07 28.51
N SER A 290 33.96 -28.54 29.75
CA SER A 290 34.83 -29.54 30.40
C SER A 290 34.96 -29.28 31.90
N PHE A 291 34.46 -30.25 32.67
CA PHE A 291 34.72 -30.40 34.10
C PHE A 291 36.20 -30.67 34.37
N LYS A 292 36.77 -29.96 35.33
CA LYS A 292 37.86 -30.48 36.15
C LYS A 292 37.53 -30.23 37.61
N ALA A 293 37.20 -31.31 38.31
CA ALA A 293 37.07 -31.36 39.75
C ALA A 293 38.44 -31.16 40.40
N HIS A 294 38.50 -30.42 41.51
CA HIS A 294 39.40 -30.72 42.60
C HIS A 294 38.82 -30.24 43.93
N ASP A 295 38.83 -31.17 44.88
CA ASP A 295 38.30 -31.11 46.23
C ASP A 295 39.09 -30.20 47.20
N SER A 296 38.32 -29.63 48.13
CA SER A 296 38.56 -29.55 49.59
C SER A 296 39.73 -28.78 50.23
N SER A 297 39.41 -28.28 51.44
CA SER A 297 40.25 -27.84 52.57
C SER A 297 40.75 -26.39 52.54
N SER A 298 40.84 -25.64 53.65
CA SER A 298 40.30 -25.71 55.00
C SER A 298 40.80 -24.49 55.78
N SER A 299 39.97 -23.91 56.66
CA SER A 299 40.33 -23.06 57.82
C SER A 299 41.01 -21.71 57.52
N SER A 300 40.88 -20.64 58.30
CA SER A 300 40.66 -20.53 59.74
C SER A 300 40.13 -19.13 60.08
N HIS A 301 39.29 -19.07 61.12
CA HIS A 301 38.79 -17.85 61.73
C HIS A 301 39.90 -17.09 62.49
N THR A 302 39.94 -15.77 62.28
CA THR A 302 40.59 -14.78 63.15
C THR A 302 39.69 -14.41 64.33
N HIS A 303 40.25 -14.43 65.55
CA HIS A 303 39.67 -13.80 66.73
C HIS A 303 40.80 -13.18 67.58
N LEU A 304 40.69 -11.88 67.85
CA LEU A 304 41.32 -11.06 68.90
C LEU A 304 40.78 -9.64 68.61
N SER A 305 40.02 -8.95 69.48
CA SER A 305 39.75 -9.07 70.92
C SER A 305 38.33 -8.66 71.23
#